data_AF-A0A8S3W6K1-F1
#
_entry.id   AF-A0A8S3W6K1-F1
#
_cell.length_a   1.000
_cell.length_b   1.000
_cell.length_c   1.000
_cell.angle_alpha   90.00
_cell.angle_beta   90.00
_cell.angle_gamma   90.00
#
_symmetry.space_group_name_H-M   'P 1'
#
loop_
_entity.id
_entity.type
_entity.pdbx_description
1 polymer ?
#
loop_
_entity_poly.entity_id
_entity_poly.type
_entity_poly.pdbx_seq_one_letter_code
_entity_poly.pdbx_strand_id
1 'polypeptide(L)'
;MVSGTGPAPNQADTVAFWRSLWSEPVNHSEGPWTEVVASQCAGITPMDPVIITPDNVAEAVRRAPNWKSPGLDGLHHYWLKEFMVCHAVLARQFQEKNQKSLPSLFTTGITHLVPKDQGTTDPSK
;
A
#
# COMPACT_ATOMS: atom_id res chain seq x y z
N MET A 1 -31.10 1.07 -28.99
CA MET A 1 -30.36 1.35 -27.75
C MET A 1 -28.96 1.75 -28.17
N VAL A 2 -28.57 3.01 -27.94
CA VAL A 2 -27.26 3.52 -28.34
C VAL A 2 -26.28 3.13 -27.24
N SER A 3 -25.47 2.10 -27.49
CA SER A 3 -24.32 1.78 -26.65
C SER A 3 -23.35 2.95 -26.75
N GLY A 4 -23.29 3.79 -25.71
CA GLY A 4 -22.36 4.92 -25.64
C GLY A 4 -20.93 4.38 -25.53
N THR A 5 -20.17 4.40 -26.62
CA THR A 5 -18.75 4.10 -26.60
C THR A 5 -17.98 5.43 -26.51
N GLY A 6 -17.87 5.99 -25.31
CA GLY A 6 -16.94 7.10 -25.06
C GLY A 6 -15.50 6.57 -25.01
N PRO A 7 -14.50 7.27 -25.57
CA PRO A 7 -13.12 6.84 -25.43
C PRO A 7 -12.69 6.84 -23.96
N ALA A 8 -11.79 5.93 -23.59
CA ALA A 8 -11.18 5.95 -22.26
C ALA A 8 -10.48 7.29 -22.01
N PRO A 9 -10.61 7.90 -20.81
CA PRO A 9 -9.85 9.09 -20.47
C PRO A 9 -8.36 8.77 -20.61
N ASN A 10 -7.60 9.69 -21.20
CA ASN A 10 -6.17 9.48 -21.34
C ASN A 10 -5.49 9.53 -19.96
N GLN A 11 -4.28 8.99 -19.88
CA GLN A 11 -3.52 8.91 -18.64
C GLN A 11 -3.28 10.29 -18.01
N ALA A 12 -3.02 11.32 -18.82
CA ALA A 12 -2.72 12.66 -18.33
C ALA A 12 -3.93 13.29 -17.62
N ASP A 13 -5.12 13.18 -18.20
CA ASP A 13 -6.36 13.72 -17.63
C ASP A 13 -6.70 13.04 -16.31
N THR A 14 -6.55 11.71 -16.24
CA THR A 14 -6.78 10.94 -15.02
C THR A 14 -5.81 11.34 -13.90
N VAL A 15 -4.53 11.50 -14.24
CA VAL A 15 -3.52 11.95 -13.28
C VAL A 15 -3.80 13.38 -12.81
N ALA A 16 -4.15 14.29 -13.72
CA ALA A 16 -4.46 15.68 -13.39
C ALA A 16 -5.65 15.77 -12.44
N PHE A 17 -6.72 15.00 -12.70
CA PHE A 17 -7.90 14.94 -11.83
C PHE A 17 -7.56 14.46 -10.41
N TRP A 18 -6.85 13.35 -10.26
CA TRP A 18 -6.53 12.84 -8.92
C TRP A 18 -5.52 13.71 -8.18
N ARG A 19 -4.58 14.33 -8.92
CA ARG A 19 -3.58 15.22 -8.34
C ARG A 19 -4.22 16.45 -7.69
N SER A 20 -5.25 17.04 -8.31
CA SER A 20 -5.93 18.21 -7.75
C SER A 20 -6.68 17.92 -6.45
N LEU A 21 -7.09 16.67 -6.22
CA LEU A 21 -7.75 16.24 -4.98
C LEU A 21 -6.75 15.85 -3.88
N TRP A 22 -5.70 15.11 -4.22
CA TRP A 22 -4.87 14.41 -3.24
C TRP A 22 -3.44 14.96 -3.08
N SER A 23 -2.96 15.78 -4.02
CA SER A 23 -1.58 16.29 -4.00
C SER A 23 -1.46 17.75 -3.57
N GLU A 24 -2.59 18.43 -3.38
CA GLU A 24 -2.60 19.77 -2.79
C GLU A 24 -2.37 19.66 -1.27
N PRO A 25 -1.34 20.31 -0.72
CA PRO A 25 -1.10 20.29 0.71
C PRO A 25 -2.24 21.00 1.44
N VAL A 26 -2.92 20.29 2.33
CA VAL A 26 -3.96 20.87 3.20
C VAL A 26 -3.49 20.81 4.65
N ASN A 27 -3.64 21.91 5.38
CA ASN A 27 -3.42 21.91 6.82
C ASN A 27 -4.65 21.36 7.51
N HIS A 28 -4.49 20.23 8.19
CA HIS A 28 -5.54 19.66 9.03
C HIS A 28 -5.41 20.19 10.46
N SER A 29 -6.47 20.75 11.01
CA SER A 29 -6.58 21.01 12.44
C SER A 29 -7.22 19.80 13.11
N GLU A 30 -6.61 19.27 14.16
CA GLU A 30 -7.27 18.24 14.97
C GLU A 30 -8.53 18.81 15.63
N GLY A 31 -9.63 18.07 15.54
CA GLY A 31 -10.91 18.45 16.13
C GLY A 31 -11.08 17.83 17.52
N PRO A 32 -12.08 18.27 18.31
CA PRO A 32 -12.33 17.75 19.67
C PRO A 32 -12.56 16.23 19.76
N TRP A 33 -12.83 15.57 18.62
CA TRP A 33 -13.01 14.12 18.55
C TRP A 33 -11.73 13.34 18.93
N THR A 34 -10.53 13.92 18.76
CA THR A 34 -9.28 13.24 19.13
C THR A 34 -9.18 13.03 20.64
N GLU A 35 -9.62 14.01 21.44
CA GLU A 35 -9.72 13.91 22.90
C GLU A 35 -10.76 12.85 23.31
N VAL A 36 -11.90 12.80 22.61
CA VAL A 36 -12.94 11.78 22.85
C VAL A 36 -12.37 10.38 22.61
N VAL A 37 -11.70 10.16 21.49
CA VAL A 37 -11.06 8.87 21.17
C VAL A 37 -9.97 8.54 22.18
N ALA A 38 -9.12 9.50 22.56
CA ALA A 38 -8.09 9.30 23.58
C ALA A 38 -8.69 8.87 24.93
N SER A 39 -9.81 9.48 25.35
CA SER A 39 -10.52 9.13 26.58
C SER A 39 -11.11 7.71 26.52
N GLN A 40 -11.66 7.32 25.38
CA GLN A 40 -12.20 5.97 25.16
C GLN A 40 -11.08 4.91 25.15
N CYS A 41 -9.90 5.28 24.66
CA CYS A 41 -8.74 4.40 24.62
C CYS A 41 -7.94 4.34 25.94
N ALA A 42 -8.21 5.22 26.92
CA ALA A 42 -7.40 5.32 28.14
C ALA A 42 -7.33 4.03 28.97
N GLY A 43 -8.36 3.18 28.91
CA GLY A 43 -8.40 1.88 29.59
C GLY A 43 -7.89 0.72 28.75
N ILE A 44 -7.50 0.94 27.49
CA ILE A 44 -7.06 -0.12 26.59
C ILE A 44 -5.59 -0.42 26.87
N THR A 45 -5.29 -1.68 27.18
CA THR A 45 -3.91 -2.15 27.33
C THR A 45 -3.14 -1.91 26.03
N PRO A 46 -1.95 -1.28 26.08
CA PRO A 46 -1.11 -1.12 24.90
C PRO A 46 -0.78 -2.46 24.26
N MET A 47 -0.66 -2.48 22.93
CA MET A 47 -0.21 -3.66 22.21
C MET A 47 1.21 -4.02 22.64
N ASP A 48 1.47 -5.31 22.84
CA ASP A 48 2.80 -5.81 23.13
C ASP A 48 3.81 -5.43 22.02
N PRO A 49 5.10 -5.29 22.36
CA PRO A 49 6.12 -5.01 21.36
C PRO A 49 6.10 -6.04 20.24
N VAL A 50 5.96 -5.58 19.00
CA VAL A 50 6.02 -6.44 17.82
C VAL A 50 7.46 -6.89 17.59
N ILE A 51 7.66 -8.21 17.61
CA ILE A 51 8.94 -8.86 17.29
C ILE A 51 8.79 -9.60 15.96
N ILE A 52 9.55 -9.16 14.97
CA ILE A 52 9.56 -9.74 13.62
C ILE A 52 10.69 -10.77 13.54
N THR A 53 10.31 -12.03 13.36
CA THR A 53 11.23 -13.17 13.27
C THR A 53 11.41 -13.63 11.81
N PRO A 54 12.46 -14.42 11.51
CA PRO A 54 12.61 -15.04 10.18
C PRO A 54 11.41 -15.90 9.79
N ASP A 55 10.77 -16.59 10.74
CA ASP A 55 9.58 -17.41 10.49
C ASP A 55 8.39 -16.55 10.07
N ASN A 56 8.25 -15.34 10.64
CA ASN A 56 7.22 -14.40 10.20
C ASN A 56 7.45 -13.97 8.74
N VAL A 57 8.71 -13.74 8.34
CA VAL A 57 9.06 -13.42 6.95
C VAL A 57 8.77 -14.61 6.04
N ALA A 58 9.19 -15.82 6.44
CA ALA A 58 8.96 -17.04 5.66
C ALA A 58 7.46 -17.28 5.43
N GLU A 59 6.63 -17.16 6.46
CA GLU A 59 5.19 -17.35 6.36
C GLU A 59 4.51 -16.26 5.50
N ALA A 60 4.94 -15.00 5.64
CA ALA A 60 4.42 -13.90 4.83
C ALA A 60 4.75 -14.10 3.35
N VAL A 61 6.02 -14.41 3.04
CA VAL A 61 6.51 -14.64 1.68
C VAL A 61 5.86 -15.88 1.06
N ARG A 62 5.66 -16.96 1.83
CA ARG A 62 5.01 -18.20 1.38
C ARG A 62 3.61 -17.94 0.81
N ARG A 63 2.83 -17.06 1.47
CA ARG A 63 1.46 -16.69 1.06
C ARG A 63 1.42 -15.75 -0.14
N ALA A 64 2.51 -15.07 -0.46
CA ALA A 64 2.55 -14.10 -1.55
C ALA A 64 2.54 -14.79 -2.94
N PRO A 65 1.78 -14.32 -3.94
CA PRO A 65 1.81 -14.88 -5.29
C PRO A 65 3.15 -14.64 -5.98
N ASN A 66 3.74 -15.67 -6.62
CA ASN A 66 5.10 -15.65 -7.17
C ASN A 66 5.36 -14.47 -8.13
N TRP A 67 4.45 -14.27 -9.09
CA TRP A 67 4.63 -13.36 -10.22
C TRP A 67 3.76 -12.11 -10.13
N LYS A 68 3.47 -11.65 -8.91
CA LYS A 68 2.82 -10.35 -8.73
C LYS A 68 3.78 -9.24 -9.18
N SER A 69 3.23 -8.15 -9.72
CA SER A 69 4.02 -6.99 -10.15
C SER A 69 4.95 -6.54 -9.03
N PRO A 70 6.24 -6.34 -9.30
CA PRO A 70 7.21 -5.97 -8.28
C PRO A 70 7.03 -4.51 -7.87
N GLY A 71 7.57 -4.15 -6.71
CA GLY A 71 7.63 -2.77 -6.26
C GLY A 71 8.74 -1.99 -6.98
N LEU A 72 9.13 -0.85 -6.41
CA LEU A 72 10.24 -0.02 -6.92
C LEU A 72 11.60 -0.74 -6.85
N ASP A 73 11.70 -1.84 -6.10
CA ASP A 73 12.88 -2.70 -5.99
C ASP A 73 13.01 -3.71 -7.15
N GLY A 74 11.97 -3.86 -7.98
CA GLY A 74 11.96 -4.82 -9.08
C GLY A 74 11.94 -6.29 -8.64
N LEU A 75 11.77 -6.58 -7.34
CA LEU A 75 11.89 -7.94 -6.81
C LEU A 75 10.53 -8.65 -6.76
N HIS A 76 10.41 -9.75 -7.50
CA HIS A 76 9.24 -10.61 -7.41
C HIS A 76 9.27 -11.49 -6.16
N HIS A 77 8.08 -11.80 -5.62
CA HIS A 77 7.96 -12.70 -4.47
C HIS A 77 8.55 -14.09 -4.72
N TYR A 78 8.60 -14.55 -5.98
CA TYR A 78 9.29 -15.79 -6.34
C TYR A 78 10.71 -15.84 -5.79
N TRP A 79 11.51 -14.79 -6.02
CA TRP A 79 12.90 -14.74 -5.55
C TRP A 79 13.00 -14.70 -4.03
N LEU A 80 12.05 -14.02 -3.37
CA LEU A 80 11.98 -14.01 -1.91
C LEU A 80 11.68 -15.40 -1.34
N LYS A 81 10.92 -16.25 -2.05
CA LYS A 81 10.65 -17.64 -1.63
C LYS A 81 11.89 -18.52 -1.79
N GLU A 82 12.56 -18.41 -2.94
CA GLU A 82 13.73 -19.24 -3.24
C GLU A 82 14.96 -18.84 -2.40
N PHE A 83 15.13 -17.55 -2.10
CA PHE A 83 16.27 -17.05 -1.32
C PHE A 83 15.99 -17.02 0.19
N MET A 84 15.81 -18.20 0.78
CA MET A 84 15.58 -18.35 2.23
C MET A 84 16.69 -17.73 3.09
N VAL A 85 17.92 -17.71 2.59
CA VAL A 85 19.07 -17.07 3.26
C VAL A 85 18.84 -15.58 3.56
N CYS A 86 17.98 -14.91 2.78
CA CYS A 86 17.67 -13.49 2.97
C CYS A 86 16.65 -13.26 4.08
N HIS A 87 15.88 -14.27 4.53
CA HIS A 87 14.79 -14.09 5.50
C HIS A 87 15.28 -13.55 6.84
N ALA A 88 16.46 -14.01 7.29
CA ALA A 88 17.08 -13.52 8.52
C ALA A 88 17.47 -12.03 8.42
N VAL A 89 18.00 -11.62 7.26
CA VAL A 89 18.38 -10.22 7.02
C VAL A 89 17.14 -9.34 6.92
N LEU A 90 16.10 -9.80 6.22
CA LEU A 90 14.83 -9.09 6.07
C LEU A 90 14.13 -8.91 7.43
N ALA A 91 14.06 -9.95 8.26
CA ALA A 91 13.47 -9.86 9.59
C ALA A 91 14.16 -8.80 10.45
N ARG A 92 15.51 -8.79 10.45
CA ARG A 92 16.30 -7.77 11.15
C ARG A 92 16.02 -6.36 10.62
N GLN A 93 15.96 -6.18 9.31
CA GLN A 93 15.69 -4.86 8.70
C GLN A 93 14.27 -4.39 8.99
N PHE A 94 13.27 -5.26 8.91
CA PHE A 94 11.90 -4.93 9.25
C PHE A 94 11.75 -4.57 10.73
N GLN A 95 12.40 -5.33 11.63
CA GLN A 95 12.41 -5.00 13.05
C GLN A 95 13.01 -3.62 13.31
N GLU A 96 14.12 -3.28 12.63
CA GLU A 96 14.76 -1.96 12.78
C GLU A 96 13.83 -0.84 12.29
N LYS A 97 13.12 -1.05 11.19
CA LYS A 97 12.21 -0.05 10.61
C LYS A 97 10.89 0.08 11.36
N ASN A 98 10.43 -0.96 12.06
CA ASN A 98 9.24 -0.90 12.91
C ASN A 98 9.37 0.14 14.04
N GLN A 99 10.60 0.49 14.44
CA GLN A 99 10.89 1.44 15.52
C GLN A 99 11.41 2.80 15.01
N LYS A 100 11.49 3.00 13.68
CA LYS A 100 12.08 4.18 13.05
C LYS A 100 11.21 4.66 11.90
N SER A 101 11.66 5.72 11.20
CA SER A 101 11.02 6.14 9.96
C SER A 101 11.13 5.07 8.88
N LEU A 102 10.01 4.86 8.17
CA LEU A 102 9.94 3.95 7.04
C LEU A 102 10.68 4.55 5.82
N PRO A 103 11.51 3.75 5.11
CA PRO A 103 12.08 4.14 3.83
C PRO A 103 10.99 4.50 2.82
N SER A 104 11.31 5.39 1.88
CA SER A 104 10.41 5.79 0.79
C SER A 104 9.90 4.59 -0.01
N LEU A 105 10.70 3.53 -0.16
CA LEU A 105 10.30 2.28 -0.81
C LEU A 105 9.03 1.66 -0.20
N PHE A 106 8.78 1.83 1.10
CA PHE A 106 7.57 1.30 1.77
C PHE A 106 6.37 2.25 1.67
N THR A 107 6.61 3.52 1.38
CA THR A 107 5.58 4.57 1.38
C THR A 107 5.26 5.08 -0.03
N THR A 108 5.93 4.55 -1.05
CA THR A 108 5.74 4.90 -2.45
C THR A 108 5.55 3.64 -3.30
N GLY A 109 4.88 3.78 -4.43
CA GLY A 109 4.57 2.65 -5.31
C GLY A 109 4.41 3.08 -6.76
N ILE A 110 4.44 2.10 -7.66
CA ILE A 110 4.18 2.30 -9.08
C ILE A 110 2.67 2.13 -9.32
N THR A 111 2.02 3.18 -9.79
CA THR A 111 0.59 3.15 -10.12
C THR A 111 0.41 2.90 -11.62
N HIS A 112 -0.30 1.83 -11.96
CA HIS A 112 -0.73 1.53 -13.32
C HIS A 112 -2.23 1.81 -13.45
N LEU A 113 -2.61 2.60 -14.46
CA LEU A 113 -4.01 2.76 -14.84
C LEU A 113 -4.38 1.63 -15.80
N VAL A 114 -5.19 0.69 -15.32
CA VAL A 114 -5.68 -0.44 -16.11
C VAL A 114 -7.21 -0.31 -16.21
N PRO A 115 -7.76 0.01 -17.39
CA PRO A 115 -9.21 0.01 -17.60
C PRO A 115 -9.80 -1.38 -17.38
N LYS A 116 -10.99 -1.44 -16.76
CA LYS A 116 -11.71 -2.70 -16.53
C LYS A 116 -12.22 -3.31 -17.84
N ASP A 117 -12.70 -2.45 -18.74
CA ASP A 117 -13.07 -2.78 -20.11
C ASP A 117 -12.86 -1.56 -21.04
N GLN A 118 -13.33 -1.66 -22.28
CA GLN A 118 -13.27 -0.56 -23.26
C GLN A 118 -14.43 0.44 -23.15
N GLY A 119 -15.42 0.19 -22.28
CA GLY A 119 -16.66 0.95 -22.18
C GLY A 119 -16.67 1.87 -20.95
N THR A 120 -16.62 3.18 -21.15
CA THR A 120 -16.54 4.14 -20.03
C THR A 120 -17.87 4.68 -19.52
N THR A 121 -19.00 4.22 -20.06
CA THR A 121 -20.32 4.82 -19.79
C THR A 121 -21.21 4.03 -18.85
N ASP A 122 -20.94 2.74 -18.63
CA ASP A 122 -21.71 1.90 -17.70
C ASP A 122 -20.92 1.70 -16.40
N PRO A 123 -21.23 2.44 -15.32
CA PRO A 123 -20.52 2.33 -14.05
C PRO A 123 -20.72 0.97 -13.36
N SER A 124 -21.62 0.12 -13.86
CA SER A 124 -21.86 -1.22 -13.35
C SER A 124 -20.90 -2.26 -13.94
N LYS A 125 -20.21 -1.93 -15.04
CA LYS A 125 -19.35 -2.86 -15.79
C LYS A 125 -17.87 -2.67 -15.56
#